data_AF-A0A961PXD1-F1
#
_entry.id   AF-A0A961PXD1-F1
#
_cell.length_a   1.000
_cell.length_b   1.000
_cell.length_c   1.000
_cell.angle_alpha   90.00
_cell.angle_beta   90.00
_cell.angle_gamma   90.00
#
_symmetry.space_group_name_H-M   'P 1'
#
loop_
_entity.id
_entity.type
_entity.pdbx_description
1 polymer ?
#
loop_
_entity_poly.entity_id
_entity_poly.type
_entity_poly.pdbx_seq_one_letter_code
_entity_poly.pdbx_strand_id
1 'polypeptide(L)'
;ASYACERTGPTAWERGALRSENEVEVRADLSAELQGPCVVFRLYDVAQSTPGALPEVDAGNGRRQAVRGLLIEAVGLLLEDSPICPEMPPELAMLDPVYDSGVPTEIGAGGLGVALSGSIDVSTGTILAVLRLLQARGVLPPEP
;
A
#
# COMPACT_ATOMS: atom_id res chain seq x y z
N ALA A 1 -4.01 13.47 20.41
CA ALA A 1 -3.46 14.19 21.57
C ALA A 1 -4.59 14.71 22.46
N SER A 2 -4.51 14.49 23.77
CA SER A 2 -5.41 15.06 24.78
C SER A 2 -4.70 16.18 25.54
N TYR A 3 -5.41 17.25 25.91
CA TYR A 3 -4.85 18.41 26.59
C TYR A 3 -5.62 18.66 27.89
N ALA A 4 -4.96 19.25 28.89
CA ALA A 4 -5.62 19.78 30.06
C ALA A 4 -6.47 20.99 29.65
N CYS A 5 -7.63 21.16 30.28
CA CYS A 5 -8.35 22.43 30.22
C CYS A 5 -7.90 23.27 31.42
N GLU A 6 -7.24 24.40 31.16
CA GLU A 6 -6.89 25.35 32.20
C GLU A 6 -7.91 26.48 32.22
N ARG A 7 -8.43 26.75 33.41
CA ARG A 7 -9.44 27.79 33.59
C ARG A 7 -8.75 29.14 33.75
N THR A 8 -8.88 30.02 32.76
CA THR A 8 -8.28 31.36 32.76
C THR A 8 -9.24 32.45 33.28
N GLY A 9 -10.53 32.13 33.47
CA GLY A 9 -11.50 33.05 34.06
C GLY A 9 -12.78 32.37 34.58
N PRO A 10 -13.75 33.14 35.09
CA PRO A 10 -15.00 32.61 35.65
C PRO A 10 -15.79 31.74 34.67
N THR A 11 -15.69 32.06 33.38
CA THR A 11 -16.37 31.36 32.27
C THR A 11 -15.42 31.04 31.11
N ALA A 12 -14.11 31.30 31.27
CA ALA A 12 -13.12 31.16 30.20
C ALA A 12 -12.18 29.98 30.48
N TRP A 13 -11.99 29.16 29.46
CA TRP A 13 -11.14 27.97 29.48
C TRP A 13 -10.23 28.01 28.27
N GLU A 14 -8.96 27.67 28.48
CA GLU A 14 -7.96 27.59 27.43
C GLU A 14 -7.30 26.22 27.42
N ARG A 15 -6.69 25.91 26.28
CA ARG A 15 -5.92 24.68 26.11
C ARG A 15 -4.66 24.78 26.97
N GLY A 16 -4.63 24.02 28.06
CA GLY A 16 -3.48 23.86 28.92
C GLY A 16 -2.52 22.78 28.40
N ALA A 17 -1.66 22.29 29.30
CA ALA A 17 -0.61 21.33 28.97
C ALA A 17 -1.12 20.07 28.27
N LEU A 18 -0.31 19.55 27.33
CA LEU A 18 -0.54 18.25 26.71
C LEU A 18 -0.58 17.17 27.80
N ARG A 19 -1.69 16.41 27.86
CA ARG A 19 -1.89 15.32 28.82
C ARG A 19 -1.44 13.98 28.27
N SER A 20 -1.76 13.71 27.02
CA SER A 20 -1.31 12.50 26.34
C SER A 20 -1.16 12.71 24.85
N GLU A 21 -0.09 12.18 24.30
CA GLU A 21 0.03 11.92 22.88
C GLU A 21 -0.18 10.43 22.70
N ASN A 22 -1.24 10.06 21.99
CA ASN A 22 -1.54 8.66 21.73
C ASN A 22 -0.99 8.38 20.34
N GLU A 23 0.16 7.72 20.29
CA GLU A 23 0.64 7.11 19.07
C GLU A 23 -0.12 5.79 18.90
N VAL A 24 -0.83 5.66 17.78
CA VAL A 24 -1.59 4.46 17.43
C VAL A 24 -0.85 3.80 16.30
N GLU A 25 -0.29 2.62 16.57
CA GLU A 25 0.31 1.80 15.53
C GLU A 25 -0.81 0.98 14.88
N VAL A 26 -0.84 0.95 13.56
CA VAL A 26 -1.78 0.13 12.80
C VAL A 26 -0.99 -0.93 12.05
N ARG A 27 -1.34 -2.19 12.24
CA ARG A 27 -0.86 -3.32 11.45
C ARG A 27 -1.96 -3.78 10.51
N ALA A 28 -1.65 -3.94 9.24
CA ALA A 28 -2.57 -4.49 8.25
C ALA A 28 -1.90 -5.64 7.51
N ASP A 29 -2.63 -6.76 7.39
CA ASP A 29 -2.20 -7.94 6.66
C ASP A 29 -2.91 -7.96 5.31
N LEU A 30 -2.12 -7.84 4.24
CA LEU A 30 -2.59 -7.70 2.87
C LEU A 30 -1.99 -8.81 1.99
N SER A 31 -2.73 -9.28 0.98
CA SER A 31 -2.15 -9.94 -0.20
C SER A 31 -2.38 -9.16 -1.47
N ALA A 32 -1.54 -9.43 -2.46
CA ALA A 32 -1.75 -9.05 -3.84
C ALA A 32 -1.93 -10.33 -4.67
N GLU A 33 -2.88 -10.30 -5.59
CA GLU A 33 -3.16 -11.37 -6.54
C GLU A 33 -3.11 -10.79 -7.95
N LEU A 34 -2.48 -11.51 -8.88
CA LEU A 34 -2.44 -11.10 -10.29
C LEU A 34 -3.67 -11.60 -11.03
N GLN A 35 -4.38 -10.68 -11.68
CA GLN A 35 -5.47 -10.98 -12.59
C GLN A 35 -5.16 -10.36 -13.96
N GLY A 36 -4.52 -11.15 -14.82
CA GLY A 36 -4.00 -10.66 -16.10
C GLY A 36 -2.90 -9.60 -15.90
N PRO A 37 -3.00 -8.42 -16.53
CA PRO A 37 -2.01 -7.34 -16.36
C PRO A 37 -2.25 -6.50 -15.09
N CYS A 38 -3.26 -6.84 -14.28
CA CYS A 38 -3.67 -6.03 -13.14
C CYS A 38 -3.39 -6.75 -11.81
N VAL A 39 -3.18 -5.95 -10.77
CA VAL A 39 -3.00 -6.41 -9.39
C VAL A 39 -4.26 -6.10 -8.59
N VAL A 40 -4.80 -7.10 -7.93
CA VAL A 40 -5.92 -6.97 -6.99
C VAL A 40 -5.40 -7.17 -5.58
N PHE A 41 -5.71 -6.25 -4.68
CA PHE A 41 -5.36 -6.39 -3.27
C PHE A 41 -6.49 -7.00 -2.48
N ARG A 42 -6.14 -7.78 -1.47
CA ARG A 42 -7.09 -8.26 -0.46
C ARG A 42 -6.56 -7.93 0.92
N LEU A 43 -7.39 -7.29 1.73
CA LEU A 43 -7.13 -7.05 3.14
C LEU A 43 -7.66 -8.26 3.93
N TYR A 44 -6.77 -8.96 4.62
CA TYR A 44 -7.17 -10.06 5.50
C TYR A 44 -7.41 -9.60 6.91
N ASP A 45 -6.55 -8.70 7.38
CA ASP A 45 -6.63 -8.29 8.77
C ASP A 45 -6.15 -6.85 9.00
N VAL A 46 -6.72 -6.23 10.03
CA VAL A 46 -6.28 -4.90 10.50
C VAL A 46 -6.35 -4.84 12.02
N ALA A 47 -5.24 -4.53 12.67
CA ALA A 47 -5.14 -4.42 14.12
C ALA A 47 -4.56 -3.06 14.51
N GLN A 48 -5.11 -2.46 15.54
CA GLN A 48 -4.49 -1.32 16.20
C GLN A 48 -3.68 -1.84 17.39
N SER A 49 -2.38 -1.57 17.39
CA SER A 49 -1.48 -1.85 18.51
C SER A 49 -1.32 -0.54 19.28
N THR A 50 -1.62 -0.55 20.58
CA THR A 50 -1.23 0.54 21.48
C THR A 50 -0.01 0.07 22.27
N PRO A 51 1.16 0.71 22.13
CA PRO A 51 2.35 0.32 22.88
C PRO A 51 2.07 0.32 24.39
N GLY A 52 2.30 -0.82 25.07
CA GLY A 52 2.12 -0.95 26.52
C GLY A 52 0.73 -1.39 27.01
N ALA A 53 -0.24 -1.66 26.11
CA ALA A 53 -1.49 -2.28 26.50
C ALA A 53 -1.30 -3.78 26.77
N LEU A 54 -1.62 -4.24 27.99
CA LEU A 54 -1.81 -5.67 28.28
C LEU A 54 -2.95 -6.20 27.38
N PRO A 55 -2.92 -7.48 26.96
CA PRO A 55 -4.03 -8.08 26.22
C PRO A 55 -5.32 -7.94 27.05
N GLU A 56 -6.20 -7.03 26.64
CA GLU A 56 -7.43 -6.68 27.36
C GLU A 56 -8.38 -7.88 27.41
N VAL A 57 -8.79 -8.24 28.63
CA VAL A 57 -9.70 -9.37 28.92
C VAL A 57 -11.14 -9.03 28.49
N ASP A 58 -11.54 -9.62 27.37
CA ASP A 58 -12.86 -10.06 26.85
C ASP A 58 -14.18 -9.29 27.01
N ALA A 59 -14.38 -8.34 27.93
CA ALA A 59 -15.73 -7.81 28.16
C ALA A 59 -16.22 -6.75 27.11
N GLY A 60 -15.31 -6.16 26.32
CA GLY A 60 -15.60 -5.09 25.36
C GLY A 60 -15.24 -5.37 23.90
N ASN A 61 -14.85 -6.61 23.58
CA ASN A 61 -14.22 -6.96 22.30
C ASN A 61 -15.22 -7.21 21.16
N GLY A 62 -16.43 -7.69 21.46
CA GLY A 62 -17.41 -8.05 20.41
C GLY A 62 -17.78 -6.87 19.50
N ARG A 63 -17.99 -5.67 20.05
CA ARG A 63 -18.31 -4.47 19.24
C ARG A 63 -17.11 -4.03 18.40
N ARG A 64 -15.89 -4.09 18.95
CA ARG A 64 -14.65 -3.77 18.21
C ARG A 64 -14.38 -4.77 17.11
N GLN A 65 -14.56 -6.07 17.38
CA GLN A 65 -14.43 -7.14 16.38
C GLN A 65 -15.48 -7.03 15.28
N ALA A 66 -16.73 -6.68 15.61
CA ALA A 66 -17.77 -6.44 14.61
C ALA A 66 -17.44 -5.24 13.71
N VAL A 67 -16.98 -4.12 14.29
CA VAL A 67 -16.53 -2.95 13.52
C VAL A 67 -15.33 -3.29 12.65
N ARG A 68 -14.38 -4.07 13.17
CA ARG A 68 -13.20 -4.56 12.42
C ARG A 68 -13.62 -5.42 11.24
N GLY A 69 -14.52 -6.37 11.43
CA GLY A 69 -15.05 -7.22 10.36
C GLY A 69 -15.74 -6.39 9.27
N LEU A 70 -16.59 -5.45 9.67
CA LEU A 70 -17.27 -4.55 8.73
C LEU A 70 -16.28 -3.66 7.95
N LEU A 71 -15.22 -3.20 8.60
CA LEU A 71 -14.16 -2.43 7.95
C LEU A 71 -13.41 -3.29 6.92
N ILE A 72 -13.02 -4.52 7.30
CA ILE A 72 -12.33 -5.45 6.39
C ILE A 72 -13.20 -5.75 5.17
N GLU A 73 -14.49 -6.01 5.38
CA GLU A 73 -15.44 -6.29 4.29
C GLU A 73 -15.62 -5.06 3.38
N ALA A 74 -15.83 -3.88 3.95
CA ALA A 74 -15.99 -2.65 3.17
C ALA A 74 -14.73 -2.29 2.36
N VAL A 75 -13.55 -2.43 2.98
CA VAL A 75 -12.27 -2.20 2.28
C VAL A 75 -12.02 -3.28 1.24
N GLY A 76 -12.35 -4.54 1.54
CA GLY A 76 -12.28 -5.64 0.59
C GLY A 76 -13.07 -5.36 -0.69
N LEU A 77 -14.34 -4.93 -0.54
CA LEU A 77 -15.18 -4.54 -1.68
C LEU A 77 -14.55 -3.40 -2.51
N LEU A 78 -13.98 -2.38 -1.86
CA LEU A 78 -13.33 -1.28 -2.56
C LEU A 78 -12.06 -1.71 -3.31
N LEU A 79 -11.26 -2.59 -2.71
CA LEU A 79 -10.01 -3.08 -3.31
C LEU A 79 -10.27 -4.07 -4.46
N GLU A 80 -11.32 -4.88 -4.36
CA GLU A 80 -11.74 -5.80 -5.42
C GLU A 80 -12.27 -5.05 -6.65
N ASP A 81 -13.02 -3.96 -6.45
CA ASP A 81 -13.53 -3.12 -7.56
C ASP A 81 -12.49 -2.16 -8.15
N SER A 82 -11.30 -2.06 -7.54
CA SER A 82 -10.24 -1.13 -7.94
C SER A 82 -8.92 -1.84 -8.27
N PRO A 83 -8.90 -2.71 -9.31
CA PRO A 83 -7.65 -3.34 -9.74
C PRO A 83 -6.63 -2.28 -10.18
N ILE A 84 -5.38 -2.42 -9.71
CA ILE A 84 -4.29 -1.57 -10.18
C ILE A 84 -3.70 -2.21 -11.44
N CYS A 85 -3.96 -1.59 -12.58
CA CYS A 85 -3.42 -1.99 -13.87
C CYS A 85 -2.29 -1.03 -14.26
N PRO A 86 -1.02 -1.34 -13.96
CA PRO A 86 0.08 -0.47 -14.34
C PRO A 86 0.14 -0.31 -15.86
N GLU A 87 0.14 0.93 -16.33
CA GLU A 87 0.40 1.23 -17.73
C GLU A 87 1.90 1.07 -18.00
N MET A 88 2.22 0.17 -18.94
CA MET A 88 3.60 -0.02 -19.37
C MET A 88 4.03 1.18 -20.22
N PRO A 89 5.20 1.79 -19.94
CA PRO A 89 5.80 2.72 -20.88
C PRO A 89 5.96 2.03 -22.25
N PRO A 90 5.66 2.70 -23.37
CA PRO A 90 5.70 2.08 -24.70
C PRO A 90 7.08 1.50 -25.03
N GLU A 91 8.15 2.04 -24.45
CA GLU A 91 9.51 1.53 -24.63
C GLU A 91 9.80 0.24 -23.85
N LEU A 92 9.01 -0.07 -22.82
CA LEU A 92 9.10 -1.33 -22.08
C LEU A 92 8.03 -2.33 -22.52
N ALA A 93 6.95 -1.86 -23.17
CA ALA A 93 5.93 -2.71 -23.76
C ALA A 93 6.50 -3.68 -24.81
N MET A 94 7.60 -3.32 -25.48
CA MET A 94 8.31 -4.20 -26.41
C MET A 94 8.91 -5.45 -25.77
N LEU A 95 9.10 -5.45 -24.44
CA LEU A 95 9.68 -6.57 -23.71
C LEU A 95 8.66 -7.68 -23.44
N ASP A 96 7.39 -7.43 -23.75
CA ASP A 96 6.25 -8.33 -23.53
C ASP A 96 6.35 -9.08 -22.18
N PRO A 97 6.42 -8.35 -21.05
CA PRO A 97 6.68 -8.97 -19.76
C PRO A 97 5.51 -9.84 -19.33
N VAL A 98 5.83 -11.06 -18.91
CA VAL A 98 4.88 -12.01 -18.32
C VAL A 98 5.11 -12.04 -16.81
N TYR A 99 4.14 -11.56 -16.05
CA TYR A 99 4.23 -11.52 -14.58
C TYR A 99 3.82 -12.86 -13.97
N ASP A 100 4.66 -13.38 -13.09
CA ASP A 100 4.44 -14.65 -12.38
C ASP A 100 3.89 -14.42 -10.96
N SER A 101 4.30 -13.34 -10.30
CA SER A 101 3.85 -13.03 -8.93
C SER A 101 3.86 -11.52 -8.65
N GLY A 102 3.00 -11.12 -7.71
CA GLY A 102 2.94 -9.77 -7.15
C GLY A 102 2.85 -9.85 -5.63
N VAL A 103 3.72 -9.14 -4.92
CA VAL A 103 3.73 -9.10 -3.45
C VAL A 103 3.50 -7.66 -2.99
N PRO A 104 2.57 -7.41 -2.04
CA PRO A 104 2.41 -6.09 -1.45
C PRO A 104 3.69 -5.64 -0.76
N THR A 105 4.06 -4.37 -0.91
CA THR A 105 5.23 -3.80 -0.25
C THR A 105 4.95 -2.38 0.20
N GLU A 106 5.49 -1.98 1.36
CA GLU A 106 5.40 -0.59 1.82
C GLU A 106 6.40 0.25 1.01
N ILE A 107 5.91 1.34 0.42
CA ILE A 107 6.73 2.27 -0.38
C ILE A 107 7.04 3.58 0.40
N GLY A 108 6.84 3.56 1.71
CA GLY A 108 7.12 4.65 2.64
C GLY A 108 5.90 5.51 2.97
N ALA A 109 5.93 6.16 4.13
CA ALA A 109 4.86 7.03 4.66
C ALA A 109 3.47 6.37 4.71
N GLY A 110 3.42 5.03 4.86
CA GLY A 110 2.16 4.28 4.82
C GLY A 110 1.60 4.07 3.40
N GLY A 111 2.38 4.38 2.37
CA GLY A 111 2.05 4.06 0.98
C GLY A 111 2.14 2.56 0.71
N LEU A 112 1.18 2.05 -0.05
CA LEU A 112 1.14 0.66 -0.50
C LEU A 112 1.57 0.58 -1.96
N GLY A 113 2.54 -0.27 -2.25
CA GLY A 113 2.96 -0.64 -3.59
C GLY A 113 2.92 -2.15 -3.80
N VAL A 114 3.30 -2.58 -5.00
CA VAL A 114 3.47 -3.99 -5.36
C VAL A 114 4.84 -4.20 -5.98
N ALA A 115 5.56 -5.19 -5.47
CA ALA A 115 6.71 -5.75 -6.14
C ALA A 115 6.24 -6.84 -7.10
N LEU A 116 6.46 -6.64 -8.40
CA LEU A 116 6.15 -7.61 -9.46
C LEU A 116 7.40 -8.42 -9.79
N SER A 117 7.25 -9.73 -9.97
CA SER A 117 8.27 -10.63 -10.51
C SER A 117 7.71 -11.35 -11.71
N GLY A 118 8.53 -11.50 -12.75
CA GLY A 118 8.12 -12.07 -14.02
C GLY A 118 9.30 -12.36 -14.94
N SER A 119 8.98 -12.73 -16.16
CA SER A 119 9.91 -12.94 -17.25
C SER A 119 9.68 -11.93 -18.38
N ILE A 120 10.66 -11.78 -19.25
CA ILE A 120 10.57 -10.97 -20.46
C ILE A 120 10.93 -11.84 -21.66
N ASP A 121 10.39 -11.50 -22.83
CA ASP A 121 10.83 -12.12 -24.07
C ASP A 121 12.28 -11.69 -24.38
N VAL A 122 13.10 -12.66 -24.79
CA VAL A 122 14.51 -12.44 -25.20
C VAL A 122 14.74 -12.88 -26.64
N SER A 123 13.69 -12.86 -27.46
CA SER A 123 13.82 -13.12 -28.89
C SER A 123 14.76 -12.12 -29.56
N THR A 124 15.30 -12.49 -30.72
CA THR A 124 16.14 -11.60 -31.53
C THR A 124 15.43 -10.28 -31.85
N GLY A 125 14.11 -10.31 -32.06
CA GLY A 125 13.31 -9.10 -32.29
C GLY A 125 13.37 -8.15 -31.11
N THR A 126 13.17 -8.66 -29.89
CA THR A 126 13.21 -7.88 -28.65
C THR A 126 14.59 -7.33 -28.37
N ILE A 127 15.65 -8.12 -28.58
CA ILE A 127 17.04 -7.65 -28.46
C ILE A 127 17.32 -6.48 -29.41
N LEU A 128 16.94 -6.59 -30.68
CA LEU A 128 17.11 -5.51 -31.65
C LEU A 128 16.31 -4.26 -31.28
N ALA A 129 15.10 -4.42 -30.76
CA ALA A 129 14.26 -3.32 -30.29
C ALA A 129 14.90 -2.57 -29.11
N VAL A 130 15.45 -3.30 -28.13
CA VAL A 130 16.20 -2.73 -27.00
C VAL A 130 17.46 -2.00 -27.48
N LEU A 131 18.22 -2.58 -28.41
CA LEU A 131 19.40 -1.93 -28.98
C LEU A 131 19.03 -0.61 -29.65
N ARG A 132 17.98 -0.59 -30.49
CA ARG A 132 17.48 0.64 -31.13
C ARG A 132 17.02 1.68 -30.12
N LEU A 133 16.35 1.28 -29.05
CA LEU A 133 15.96 2.18 -27.96
C LEU A 133 17.18 2.84 -27.31
N LEU A 134 18.22 2.06 -27.03
CA LEU A 134 19.47 2.56 -26.45
C LEU A 134 20.22 3.49 -27.41
N GLN A 135 20.18 3.23 -28.71
CA GLN A 135 20.72 4.12 -29.74
C GLN A 135 19.93 5.44 -29.82
N ALA A 136 18.60 5.38 -29.79
CA ALA A 136 17.73 6.56 -29.79
C ALA A 136 17.94 7.45 -28.55
N ARG A 137 18.29 6.85 -27.40
CA ARG A 137 18.66 7.56 -26.17
C ARG A 137 20.14 8.00 -26.14
N GLY A 138 20.91 7.72 -27.18
CA GLY A 138 22.33 8.10 -27.29
C GLY A 138 23.27 7.32 -26.38
N VAL A 139 22.81 6.19 -25.81
CA VAL A 139 23.64 5.30 -24.98
C VAL A 139 24.53 4.44 -25.86
N LEU A 140 24.05 4.05 -27.05
CA LEU A 140 24.79 3.29 -28.06
C LEU A 140 25.05 4.13 -29.31
N PRO A 141 26.10 3.81 -30.09
CA PRO A 141 26.35 4.44 -31.39
C PRO A 141 25.15 4.24 -32.34
N PRO A 142 24.83 5.23 -33.20
CA PRO A 142 23.72 5.11 -34.15
C PRO A 142 23.90 3.90 -35.08
N GLU A 143 22.80 3.41 -35.68
CA GLU A 143 22.86 2.31 -36.66
C GLU A 143 23.91 2.64 -37.76
N PRO A 144 24.75 1.66 -38.15
CA PRO A 144 25.79 1.84 -39.16
C PRO A 144 25.23 2.09 -40.57
#